data_AF-A0A6P2FT55-F1
#
_entry.id   AF-A0A6P2FT55-F1
#
_cell.length_a   1.000
_cell.length_b   1.000
_cell.length_c   1.000
_cell.angle_alpha   90.00
_cell.angle_beta   90.00
_cell.angle_gamma   90.00
#
_symmetry.space_group_name_H-M   'P 1'
#
loop_
_entity.id
_entity.type
_entity.pdbx_description
1 polymer ?
#
loop_
_entity_poly.entity_id
_entity_poly.type
_entity_poly.pdbx_seq_one_letter_code
_entity_poly.pdbx_strand_id
1 'polypeptide(L)'
;MFRMHLSEECRSRLDQEASEANRLYRLTNQWLASALLKLAREARKSTTLRPDDCTYDSSLVWGVVPELARRLGRVKLEVAEIDWEVRDLTNYELRCRIGATLGNVAERSSAAWLLLTRTPVNGNPVAYGADRLQPGVVGDRQDRLTCAIAEVARCRGVAYSGVWSPALTPG
;
A
#
# COMPACT_ATOMS: atom_id res chain seq x y z
N MET A 1 -26.46 7.61 -22.10
CA MET A 1 -25.89 6.66 -21.10
C MET A 1 -24.77 5.90 -21.80
N PHE A 2 -23.51 6.33 -21.64
CA PHE A 2 -22.36 5.64 -22.24
C PHE A 2 -21.99 4.44 -21.37
N ARG A 3 -22.33 3.22 -21.82
CA ARG A 3 -21.76 1.99 -21.26
C ARG A 3 -20.37 1.79 -21.86
N MET A 4 -19.32 2.31 -21.22
CA MET A 4 -17.95 1.88 -21.53
C MET A 4 -17.86 0.38 -21.27
N HIS A 5 -17.84 -0.41 -22.34
CA HIS A 5 -17.51 -1.82 -22.24
C HIS A 5 -16.00 -1.90 -22.13
N LEU A 6 -15.48 -2.32 -20.97
CA LEU A 6 -14.08 -2.66 -20.83
C LEU A 6 -13.73 -3.74 -21.86
N SER A 7 -12.60 -3.57 -22.56
CA SER A 7 -12.04 -4.63 -23.40
C SER A 7 -11.76 -5.88 -22.56
N GLU A 8 -11.75 -7.05 -23.20
CA GLU A 8 -11.44 -8.32 -22.54
C GLU A 8 -10.07 -8.29 -21.87
N GLU A 9 -9.09 -7.65 -22.51
CA GLU A 9 -7.76 -7.41 -21.95
C GLU A 9 -7.80 -6.56 -20.68
N CYS A 10 -8.57 -5.47 -20.66
CA CYS A 10 -8.73 -4.64 -19.48
C CYS A 10 -9.40 -5.40 -18.32
N ARG A 11 -10.39 -6.24 -18.61
CA ARG A 11 -11.05 -7.08 -17.58
C ARG A 11 -10.07 -8.10 -17.01
N SER A 12 -9.38 -8.84 -17.88
CA SER A 12 -8.38 -9.83 -17.49
C SER A 12 -7.28 -9.21 -16.61
N ARG A 13 -6.82 -8.01 -16.95
CA ARG A 13 -5.84 -7.28 -16.12
C ARG A 13 -6.40 -6.93 -14.74
N LEU A 14 -7.64 -6.40 -14.66
CA LEU A 14 -8.27 -6.07 -13.39
C LEU A 14 -8.50 -7.31 -12.51
N ASP A 15 -8.89 -8.43 -13.10
CA ASP A 15 -9.09 -9.70 -12.40
C ASP A 15 -7.78 -10.26 -11.86
N GLN A 16 -6.70 -10.19 -12.65
CA GLN A 16 -5.36 -10.57 -12.22
C GLN A 16 -4.88 -9.71 -11.04
N GLU A 17 -5.06 -8.40 -11.11
CA GLU A 17 -4.71 -7.48 -10.04
C GLU A 17 -5.52 -7.75 -8.75
N ALA A 18 -6.82 -8.01 -8.87
CA ALA A 18 -7.68 -8.34 -7.73
C ALA A 18 -7.30 -9.70 -7.11
N SER A 19 -6.98 -10.70 -7.94
CA SER A 19 -6.48 -12.00 -7.50
C SER A 19 -5.17 -11.87 -6.74
N GLU A 20 -4.24 -11.06 -7.26
CA GLU A 20 -2.95 -10.81 -6.62
C GLU A 20 -3.10 -10.05 -5.29
N ALA A 21 -3.96 -9.03 -5.25
CA ALA A 21 -4.28 -8.31 -4.02
C ALA A 21 -4.85 -9.24 -2.93
N ASN A 22 -5.76 -10.16 -3.31
CA ASN A 22 -6.30 -11.18 -2.41
C ASN A 22 -5.25 -12.19 -1.95
N ARG A 23 -4.37 -12.63 -2.87
CA ARG A 23 -3.25 -13.53 -2.53
C ARG A 23 -2.32 -12.86 -1.51
N LEU A 24 -1.96 -11.60 -1.71
CA LEU A 24 -1.11 -10.82 -0.80
C LEU A 24 -1.76 -10.64 0.58
N TYR A 25 -3.07 -10.36 0.63
CA TYR A 25 -3.81 -10.24 1.88
C TYR A 25 -3.75 -11.52 2.74
N ARG A 26 -3.70 -12.70 2.13
CA ARG A 26 -3.66 -13.99 2.83
C ARG A 26 -2.27 -14.41 3.30
N LEU A 27 -1.21 -13.72 2.90
CA LEU A 27 0.15 -14.05 3.33
C LEU A 27 0.34 -13.79 4.82
N THR A 28 1.16 -14.59 5.52
CA THR A 28 1.62 -14.24 6.89
C THR A 28 2.48 -12.97 6.87
N ASN A 29 2.76 -12.36 8.04
CA ASN A 29 3.55 -11.11 8.11
C ASN A 29 4.91 -11.22 7.42
N GLN A 30 5.66 -12.31 7.68
CA GLN A 30 6.98 -12.52 7.08
C GLN A 30 6.90 -12.65 5.55
N TRP A 31 5.90 -13.36 5.04
CA TRP A 31 5.70 -13.52 3.60
C TRP A 31 5.23 -12.23 2.94
N LEU A 32 4.32 -11.47 3.57
CA LEU A 32 3.88 -10.17 3.10
C LEU A 32 5.06 -9.18 3.07
N ALA A 33 5.87 -9.11 4.13
CA ALA A 33 7.06 -8.28 4.19
C ALA A 33 8.03 -8.56 3.03
N SER A 34 8.19 -9.83 2.68
CA SER A 34 9.02 -10.26 1.54
C SER A 34 8.48 -9.76 0.21
N ALA A 35 7.16 -9.90 0.03
CA ALA A 35 6.50 -9.48 -1.20
C ALA A 35 6.57 -7.96 -1.36
N LEU A 36 6.35 -7.21 -0.28
CA LEU A 36 6.46 -5.74 -0.26
C LEU A 36 7.86 -5.27 -0.65
N LEU A 37 8.92 -5.83 -0.06
CA LEU A 37 10.30 -5.48 -0.42
C LEU A 37 10.62 -5.83 -1.88
N LYS A 38 10.17 -7.00 -2.34
CA LYS A 38 10.35 -7.40 -3.74
C LYS A 38 9.67 -6.41 -4.68
N LEU A 39 8.43 -6.02 -4.38
CA LEU A 39 7.69 -5.02 -5.16
C LEU A 39 8.39 -3.67 -5.15
N ALA A 40 8.86 -3.19 -3.99
CA ALA A 40 9.58 -1.92 -3.90
C ALA A 40 10.85 -1.93 -4.75
N ARG A 41 11.67 -2.98 -4.63
CA ARG A 41 12.89 -3.15 -5.43
C ARG A 41 12.61 -3.25 -6.92
N GLU A 42 11.57 -3.96 -7.32
CA GLU A 42 11.17 -4.07 -8.72
C GLU A 42 10.66 -2.72 -9.26
N ALA A 43 9.87 -2.00 -8.47
CA ALA A 43 9.39 -0.68 -8.83
C ALA A 43 10.56 0.31 -9.05
N ARG A 44 11.59 0.28 -8.19
CA ARG A 44 12.81 1.10 -8.35
C ARG A 44 13.48 0.88 -9.71
N LYS A 45 13.57 -0.37 -10.20
CA LYS A 45 14.18 -0.68 -11.51
C LYS A 45 13.49 0.02 -12.69
N SER A 46 12.20 0.32 -12.54
CA SER A 46 11.39 1.00 -13.56
C SER A 46 11.38 2.53 -13.42
N THR A 47 12.17 3.09 -12.49
CA THR A 47 12.17 4.52 -12.17
C THR A 47 13.59 5.06 -12.04
N THR A 48 13.72 6.39 -12.07
CA THR A 48 14.99 7.08 -11.77
C THR A 48 15.06 7.58 -10.33
N LEU A 49 14.20 7.07 -9.44
CA LEU A 49 14.10 7.53 -8.05
C LEU A 49 15.33 7.12 -7.24
N ARG A 50 15.96 8.08 -6.60
CA ARG A 50 17.14 7.89 -5.76
C ARG A 50 16.78 8.02 -4.28
N PRO A 51 17.47 7.31 -3.37
CA PRO A 51 17.15 7.33 -1.93
C PRO A 51 17.12 8.72 -1.30
N ASP A 52 17.90 9.67 -1.82
CA ASP A 52 18.03 11.05 -1.36
C ASP A 52 17.02 12.03 -1.99
N ASP A 53 16.23 11.59 -2.98
CA ASP A 53 15.20 12.43 -3.57
C ASP A 53 14.11 12.74 -2.53
N CYS A 54 13.88 14.03 -2.24
CA CYS A 54 12.88 14.51 -1.29
C CYS A 54 11.44 14.47 -1.86
N THR A 55 10.97 13.28 -2.25
CA THR A 55 9.65 13.06 -2.85
C THR A 55 8.91 11.91 -2.17
N TYR A 56 7.57 11.94 -2.21
CA TYR A 56 6.75 10.83 -1.71
C TYR A 56 7.04 9.52 -2.46
N ASP A 57 7.24 9.63 -3.76
CA ASP A 57 7.59 8.50 -4.62
C ASP A 57 8.86 7.78 -4.14
N SER A 58 9.93 8.55 -3.91
CA SER A 58 11.19 8.01 -3.42
C SER A 58 11.03 7.47 -1.99
N SER A 59 10.43 8.27 -1.10
CA SER A 59 10.18 7.87 0.29
C SER A 59 9.38 6.57 0.38
N LEU A 60 8.40 6.35 -0.51
CA LEU A 60 7.63 5.11 -0.55
C LEU A 60 8.53 3.89 -0.75
N VAL A 61 9.33 3.90 -1.81
CA VAL A 61 10.09 2.72 -2.22
C VAL A 61 11.42 2.57 -1.47
N TRP A 62 12.03 3.64 -0.97
CA TRP A 62 13.33 3.58 -0.28
C TRP A 62 13.23 3.62 1.24
N GLY A 63 12.18 4.20 1.84
CA GLY A 63 12.05 4.33 3.30
C GLY A 63 10.81 3.61 3.87
N VAL A 64 9.62 4.04 3.46
CA VAL A 64 8.34 3.61 4.04
C VAL A 64 8.07 2.12 3.87
N VAL A 65 8.14 1.60 2.64
CA VAL A 65 7.88 0.16 2.39
C VAL A 65 8.96 -0.73 3.03
N PRO A 66 10.27 -0.40 2.93
CA PRO A 66 11.30 -1.14 3.65
C PRO A 66 11.12 -1.18 5.16
N GLU A 67 10.80 -0.04 5.80
CA GLU A 67 10.59 0.01 7.24
C GLU A 67 9.33 -0.78 7.65
N LEU A 68 8.25 -0.68 6.88
CA LEU A 68 7.05 -1.49 7.07
C LEU A 68 7.38 -2.99 7.01
N ALA A 69 8.10 -3.42 5.98
CA ALA A 69 8.52 -4.81 5.84
C ALA A 69 9.42 -5.26 7.00
N ARG A 70 10.30 -4.38 7.49
CA ARG A 70 11.15 -4.67 8.66
C ARG A 70 10.35 -4.97 9.89
N ARG A 71 9.38 -4.12 10.23
CA ARG A 71 8.50 -4.28 11.40
C ARG A 71 7.58 -5.51 11.28
N LEU A 72 7.21 -5.88 10.05
CA LEU A 72 6.47 -7.12 9.79
C LEU A 72 7.34 -8.40 9.86
N GLY A 73 8.65 -8.27 10.09
CA GLY A 73 9.55 -9.39 10.38
C GLY A 73 10.68 -9.63 9.37
N ARG A 74 10.90 -8.72 8.40
CA ARG A 74 12.08 -8.80 7.50
C ARG A 74 13.29 -8.04 8.04
N VAL A 75 14.24 -8.76 8.62
CA VAL A 75 15.40 -8.15 9.29
C VAL A 75 16.55 -7.73 8.36
N LYS A 76 16.59 -8.17 7.10
CA LYS A 76 17.68 -7.87 6.15
C LYS A 76 17.24 -6.81 5.15
N LEU A 77 17.64 -5.57 5.41
CA LEU A 77 17.53 -4.44 4.49
C LEU A 77 18.91 -4.09 3.92
N GLU A 78 18.95 -3.53 2.71
CA GLU A 78 20.14 -2.88 2.17
C GLU A 78 20.35 -1.52 2.85
N VAL A 79 21.59 -1.01 2.89
CA VAL A 79 21.89 0.27 3.58
C VAL A 79 21.08 1.43 3.00
N ALA A 80 20.91 1.47 1.68
CA ALA A 80 20.11 2.48 0.99
C ALA A 80 18.60 2.38 1.28
N GLU A 81 18.14 1.30 1.94
CA GLU A 81 16.75 1.10 2.34
C GLU A 81 16.49 1.52 3.79
N ILE A 82 17.51 2.07 4.46
CA ILE A 82 17.40 2.58 5.83
C ILE A 82 17.27 4.10 5.78
N ASP A 83 16.03 4.55 5.85
CA ASP A 83 15.69 5.94 6.11
C ASP A 83 15.53 6.14 7.63
N TRP A 84 16.47 6.87 8.23
CA TRP A 84 16.50 7.09 9.68
C TRP A 84 15.29 7.89 10.19
N GLU A 85 14.80 8.86 9.40
CA GLU A 85 13.63 9.63 9.79
C GLU A 85 12.38 8.76 9.83
N VAL A 86 12.25 7.83 8.88
CA VAL A 86 11.14 6.87 8.86
C VAL A 86 11.29 5.81 9.95
N ARG A 87 12.53 5.40 10.25
CA ARG A 87 12.82 4.38 11.26
C ARG A 87 12.46 4.84 12.68
N ASP A 88 12.66 6.11 12.98
CA ASP A 88 12.39 6.68 14.30
C ASP A 88 10.89 6.87 14.60
N LEU A 89 10.03 6.74 13.59
CA LEU A 89 8.58 6.82 13.75
C LEU A 89 8.04 5.68 14.63
N THR A 90 7.06 5.97 15.48
CA THR A 90 6.22 4.94 16.11
C THR A 90 5.38 4.18 15.05
N ASN A 91 4.75 3.07 15.42
CA ASN A 91 3.88 2.33 14.48
C ASN A 91 2.71 3.19 13.98
N TYR A 92 2.16 4.02 14.86
CA TYR A 92 1.11 4.97 14.52
C TYR A 92 1.60 6.04 13.55
N GLU A 93 2.75 6.68 13.84
CA GLU A 93 3.29 7.71 12.94
C GLU A 93 3.70 7.13 11.58
N LEU A 94 4.23 5.91 11.54
CA LEU A 94 4.50 5.20 10.28
C LEU A 94 3.21 4.96 9.49
N ARG A 95 2.11 4.56 10.15
CA ARG A 95 0.80 4.42 9.52
C ARG A 95 0.31 5.74 8.93
N CYS A 96 0.39 6.85 9.69
CA CYS A 96 0.05 8.17 9.19
C CYS A 96 0.93 8.58 8.00
N ARG A 97 2.24 8.29 8.06
CA ARG A 97 3.18 8.52 6.97
C ARG A 97 2.80 7.72 5.73
N ILE A 98 2.45 6.44 5.87
CA ILE A 98 1.94 5.59 4.77
C ILE A 98 0.72 6.24 4.12
N GLY A 99 -0.27 6.66 4.92
CA GLY A 99 -1.47 7.31 4.41
C GLY A 99 -1.17 8.60 3.64
N ALA A 100 -0.28 9.44 4.18
CA ALA A 100 0.16 10.65 3.50
C ALA A 100 0.92 10.35 2.19
N THR A 101 1.86 9.39 2.21
CA THR A 101 2.64 8.99 1.04
C THR A 101 1.74 8.43 -0.06
N LEU A 102 0.87 7.46 0.24
CA LEU A 102 -0.04 6.86 -0.76
C LEU A 102 -1.01 7.89 -1.36
N GLY A 103 -1.37 8.93 -0.63
CA GLY A 103 -2.22 10.01 -1.14
C GLY A 103 -1.51 11.02 -2.05
N ASN A 104 -0.18 11.00 -2.13
CA ASN A 104 0.61 12.00 -2.86
C ASN A 104 1.64 11.41 -3.84
N VAL A 105 1.72 10.08 -3.97
CA VAL A 105 2.58 9.44 -4.97
C VAL A 105 2.04 9.66 -6.39
N ALA A 106 2.94 9.84 -7.34
CA ALA A 106 2.59 9.96 -8.74
C ALA A 106 2.13 8.61 -9.33
N GLU A 107 1.23 8.67 -10.31
CA GLU A 107 0.85 7.49 -11.08
C GLU A 107 2.01 7.04 -11.99
N ARG A 108 2.29 5.74 -12.00
CA ARG A 108 3.31 5.13 -12.88
C ARG A 108 2.79 3.80 -13.42
N SER A 109 3.26 3.43 -14.61
CA SER A 109 2.73 2.29 -15.36
C SER A 109 3.32 0.93 -15.01
N SER A 110 4.38 0.86 -14.19
CA SER A 110 4.99 -0.43 -13.87
C SER A 110 4.10 -1.24 -12.94
N ALA A 111 3.97 -2.54 -13.22
CA ALA A 111 3.08 -3.43 -12.47
C ALA A 111 3.39 -3.45 -10.97
N ALA A 112 4.67 -3.42 -10.59
CA ALA A 112 5.09 -3.37 -9.19
C ALA A 112 4.68 -2.07 -8.50
N TRP A 113 4.77 -0.93 -9.19
CA TRP A 113 4.32 0.36 -8.66
C TRP A 113 2.81 0.36 -8.48
N LEU A 114 2.06 -0.05 -9.52
CA LEU A 114 0.59 -0.11 -9.48
C LEU A 114 0.07 -0.97 -8.32
N LEU A 115 0.75 -2.07 -8.00
CA LEU A 115 0.40 -2.88 -6.83
C LEU A 115 0.68 -2.14 -5.50
N LEU A 116 1.83 -1.46 -5.37
CA LEU A 116 2.18 -0.70 -4.15
C LEU A 116 1.29 0.53 -3.93
N THR A 117 0.86 1.18 -5.01
CA THR A 117 0.12 2.45 -4.97
C THR A 117 -1.37 2.26 -5.27
N ARG A 118 -1.85 1.02 -5.31
CA ARG A 118 -3.27 0.72 -5.50
C ARG A 118 -4.11 1.51 -4.49
N THR A 119 -5.30 1.97 -4.89
CA THR A 119 -6.19 2.66 -3.94
C THR A 119 -6.40 1.79 -2.70
N PRO A 120 -6.17 2.28 -1.47
CA PRO A 120 -6.17 1.45 -0.26
C PRO A 120 -7.40 0.55 -0.10
N VAL A 121 -8.59 1.11 -0.34
CA VAL A 121 -9.86 0.37 -0.27
C VAL A 121 -9.99 -0.76 -1.31
N ASN A 122 -9.28 -0.66 -2.44
CA ASN A 122 -9.30 -1.65 -3.53
C ASN A 122 -8.25 -2.75 -3.37
N GLY A 123 -7.64 -2.83 -2.21
CA GLY A 123 -6.72 -3.90 -1.88
C GLY A 123 -5.25 -3.54 -2.05
N ASN A 124 -4.78 -2.55 -1.29
CA ASN A 124 -3.37 -2.16 -1.29
C ASN A 124 -2.55 -3.00 -0.28
N PRO A 125 -1.50 -3.73 -0.71
CA PRO A 125 -0.66 -4.52 0.18
C PRO A 125 0.10 -3.70 1.24
N VAL A 126 0.44 -2.45 0.96
CA VAL A 126 1.02 -1.50 1.93
C VAL A 126 0.00 -1.18 3.02
N ALA A 127 -1.27 -0.98 2.66
CA ALA A 127 -2.35 -0.75 3.63
C ALA A 127 -2.58 -1.99 4.51
N TYR A 128 -2.54 -3.20 3.94
CA TYR A 128 -2.63 -4.44 4.73
C TYR A 128 -1.51 -4.53 5.75
N GLY A 129 -0.29 -4.23 5.31
CA GLY A 129 0.87 -4.23 6.19
C GLY A 129 0.70 -3.25 7.34
N ALA A 130 0.23 -2.02 7.03
CA ALA A 130 -0.02 -0.99 8.03
C ALA A 130 -1.07 -1.45 9.06
N ASP A 131 -2.20 -2.00 8.61
CA ASP A 131 -3.26 -2.51 9.50
C ASP A 131 -2.77 -3.64 10.42
N ARG A 132 -1.86 -4.50 9.95
CA ARG A 132 -1.30 -5.59 10.76
C ARG A 132 -0.31 -5.13 11.82
N LEU A 133 0.35 -3.99 11.62
CA LEU A 133 1.21 -3.38 12.63
C LEU A 133 0.42 -2.53 13.61
N GLN A 134 -0.52 -1.75 13.08
CA GLN A 134 -1.32 -0.80 13.81
C GLN A 134 -2.70 -0.70 13.15
N PRO A 135 -3.73 -1.32 13.71
CA PRO A 135 -5.11 -1.12 13.26
C PRO A 135 -5.47 0.37 13.26
N GLY A 136 -6.26 0.78 12.26
CA GLY A 136 -6.79 2.12 12.18
C GLY A 136 -7.84 2.40 13.24
N VAL A 137 -7.95 3.66 13.65
CA VAL A 137 -9.01 4.12 14.55
C VAL A 137 -10.01 4.93 13.74
N VAL A 138 -11.22 4.42 13.59
CA VAL A 138 -12.28 5.11 12.83
C VAL A 138 -12.61 6.43 13.51
N GLY A 139 -12.57 7.52 12.74
CA GLY A 139 -12.80 8.88 13.22
C GLY A 139 -11.52 9.67 13.52
N ASP A 140 -10.35 9.03 13.53
CA ASP A 140 -9.07 9.72 13.59
C ASP A 140 -8.78 10.45 12.26
N ARG A 141 -8.71 11.78 12.32
CA ARG A 141 -8.48 12.65 11.16
C ARG A 141 -7.01 12.69 10.73
N GLN A 142 -6.07 12.32 11.61
CA GLN A 142 -4.65 12.28 11.28
C GLN A 142 -4.30 11.01 10.50
N ASP A 143 -5.05 9.93 10.72
CA ASP A 143 -4.96 8.69 9.97
C ASP A 143 -5.68 8.79 8.63
N ARG A 144 -5.03 9.44 7.66
CA ARG A 144 -5.53 9.61 6.30
C ARG A 144 -5.81 8.27 5.60
N LEU A 145 -5.09 7.20 5.97
CA LEU A 145 -5.33 5.87 5.41
C LEU A 145 -6.70 5.34 5.84
N THR A 146 -6.99 5.39 7.14
CA THR A 146 -8.30 4.99 7.69
C THR A 146 -9.42 5.88 7.18
N CYS A 147 -9.21 7.20 7.12
CA CYS A 147 -10.20 8.13 6.56
C CYS A 147 -10.57 7.78 5.11
N ALA A 148 -9.57 7.57 4.25
CA ALA A 148 -9.82 7.23 2.84
C ALA A 148 -10.56 5.90 2.68
N ILE A 149 -10.19 4.87 3.47
CA ILE A 149 -10.89 3.58 3.43
C ILE A 149 -12.32 3.71 3.96
N ALA A 150 -12.51 4.39 5.10
CA ALA A 150 -13.81 4.59 5.73
C ALA A 150 -14.77 5.36 4.82
N GLU A 151 -14.28 6.41 4.15
CA GLU A 151 -15.08 7.20 3.22
C GLU A 151 -15.60 6.34 2.06
N VAL A 152 -14.72 5.58 1.41
CA VAL A 152 -15.13 4.75 0.28
C VAL A 152 -15.99 3.58 0.74
N ALA A 153 -15.70 2.95 1.88
CA ALA A 153 -16.52 1.90 2.46
C ALA A 153 -17.95 2.40 2.73
N ARG A 154 -18.09 3.60 3.31
CA ARG A 154 -19.39 4.26 3.52
C ARG A 154 -20.11 4.51 2.20
N CYS A 155 -19.42 5.02 1.18
CA CYS A 155 -20.00 5.22 -0.16
C CYS A 155 -20.45 3.90 -0.82
N ARG A 156 -19.83 2.77 -0.47
CA ARG A 156 -20.19 1.42 -0.93
C ARG A 156 -21.27 0.76 -0.07
N GLY A 157 -21.67 1.36 1.04
CA GLY A 157 -22.59 0.73 2.00
C GLY A 157 -21.98 -0.46 2.75
N VAL A 158 -20.65 -0.54 2.85
CA VAL A 158 -19.94 -1.62 3.55
C VAL A 158 -19.40 -1.12 4.89
N ALA A 159 -19.54 -1.94 5.93
CA ALA A 159 -18.99 -1.64 7.25
C ALA A 159 -17.45 -1.70 7.24
N TYR A 160 -16.81 -0.75 7.91
CA TYR A 160 -15.37 -0.70 8.12
C TYR A 160 -15.04 -0.40 9.57
N SER A 161 -14.17 -1.20 10.17
CA SER A 161 -13.81 -1.15 11.59
C SER A 161 -12.35 -0.77 11.84
N GLY A 162 -11.69 -0.12 10.87
CA GLY A 162 -10.29 0.29 10.99
C GLY A 162 -9.27 -0.72 10.46
N VAL A 163 -9.71 -1.90 10.00
CA VAL A 163 -8.87 -2.92 9.38
C VAL A 163 -9.43 -3.30 8.02
N TRP A 164 -8.58 -3.29 7.01
CA TRP A 164 -8.94 -3.69 5.66
C TRP A 164 -9.28 -5.18 5.61
N SER A 165 -10.32 -5.52 4.86
CA SER A 165 -10.67 -6.90 4.54
C SER A 165 -11.17 -7.03 3.10
N PRO A 166 -11.13 -8.24 2.51
CA PRO A 166 -11.65 -8.49 1.17
C PRO A 166 -13.13 -8.14 0.99
N ALA A 167 -13.90 -8.04 2.08
CA ALA A 167 -15.30 -7.62 2.03
C ALA A 167 -15.48 -6.16 1.55
N LEU A 168 -14.41 -5.35 1.57
CA LEU A 168 -14.44 -3.95 1.12
C LEU A 168 -14.35 -3.80 -0.40
N THR A 169 -13.88 -4.82 -1.11
CA THR A 169 -13.84 -4.84 -2.58
C THR A 169 -15.18 -5.40 -3.10
N PRO A 170 -15.91 -4.68 -3.96
CA PRO A 170 -17.06 -5.27 -4.63
C PRO A 170 -16.59 -6.47 -5.46
N GLY A 171 -17.33 -7.57 -5.37
CA GLY A 171 -17.16 -8.75 -6.23
C GLY A 171 -17.70 -8.53 -7.63
#